data_AF-A0A936SC55-F1
#
_entry.id   AF-A0A936SC55-F1
#
_cell.length_a   1.000
_cell.length_b   1.000
_cell.length_c   1.000
_cell.angle_alpha   90.00
_cell.angle_beta   90.00
_cell.angle_gamma   90.00
#
_symmetry.space_group_name_H-M   'P 1'
#
loop_
_entity.id
_entity.type
_entity.pdbx_description
1 polymer ?
#
loop_
_entity_poly.entity_id
_entity_poly.type
_entity_poly.pdbx_seq_one_letter_code
_entity_poly.pdbx_strand_id
1 'polypeptide(L)'
;MTSLKSAFFAATLIILFSAFGLNAQMSRKPTPTREPAGAMSKKPDSVKNSLQKIGTQKEFDSIARVYHQGTPYAMPHTMFVIDRRAKNKIYYVNSQKYRFHKDFLLANYLVPRGADVFKPIYLEEDRRFIVGTIAWQKPVERFTWELWEGDLASAEIIKSANETINRTFFQKVAYKPNSIRQEDVTADSGLERILQSDLNKNQEYLALNTGKAIGRVHIIDKLDDTVEIGDNEILVLKELPISLPPVRGVIVAKPSSPLSHINILAKGWNIPNVYIKDADKMFRELDTYWIEFDASLTNFTFKPATKEILDKAKAPDEQIPPADLKTKKLAGLREMRKKDSVIYGSKSANLGEMLNSRLTGVIVPDGFTVPFYWYDKFIKDNGIDETIEELLDDNDFVHNPRVRRQKLEQLRTTIQNAKFDDSLRAEIVQKWKIQLGGKPVFVRSSSNSEDLPNFSGAGLYSSVPNVREDEKLVEAVKKVWASLWKFDAYEARPQLCKPNGCLYVSIDPDRGRYGQRWSDDLQGPV
;
A
#
# COMPACT_ATOMS: atom_id res chain seq x y z
N MET A 1 -52.32 12.34 47.95
CA MET A 1 -53.24 13.49 48.16
C MET A 1 -52.33 14.71 48.25
N THR A 2 -52.28 15.71 47.38
CA THR A 2 -53.18 16.31 46.36
C THR A 2 -52.27 17.17 45.47
N SER A 3 -52.18 16.90 44.16
CA SER A 3 -52.86 17.62 43.04
C SER A 3 -52.24 18.99 42.70
N LEU A 4 -51.50 19.19 41.59
CA LEU A 4 -51.86 19.24 40.14
C LEU A 4 -52.25 20.64 39.60
N LYS A 5 -51.60 21.01 38.48
CA LYS A 5 -52.00 21.92 37.36
C LYS A 5 -51.76 23.43 37.59
N SER A 6 -51.21 24.24 36.67
CA SER A 6 -51.30 24.28 35.18
C SER A 6 -50.10 25.09 34.60
N ALA A 7 -49.39 24.66 33.54
CA ALA A 7 -49.59 24.97 32.10
C ALA A 7 -49.21 26.43 31.70
N PHE A 8 -48.58 26.81 30.57
CA PHE A 8 -47.89 26.20 29.41
C PHE A 8 -47.28 27.38 28.59
N PHE A 9 -46.52 27.07 27.52
CA PHE A 9 -45.86 27.93 26.50
C PHE A 9 -44.51 28.57 26.85
N ALA A 10 -43.53 28.69 25.95
CA ALA A 10 -43.13 27.97 24.74
C ALA A 10 -41.79 28.61 24.32
N ALA A 11 -40.72 27.83 24.18
CA ALA A 11 -39.54 28.23 23.40
C ALA A 11 -38.75 26.98 22.99
N THR A 12 -39.14 26.42 21.86
CA THR A 12 -38.49 25.30 21.19
C THR A 12 -37.20 25.80 20.54
N LEU A 13 -36.02 25.44 21.07
CA LEU A 13 -34.76 25.50 20.34
C LEU A 13 -34.28 24.07 20.08
N ILE A 14 -34.53 23.62 18.85
CA ILE A 14 -34.05 22.35 18.29
C ILE A 14 -32.54 22.48 18.15
N ILE A 15 -31.77 21.82 19.02
CA ILE A 15 -30.35 21.58 18.78
C ILE A 15 -30.23 20.14 18.28
N LEU A 16 -30.03 20.03 16.97
CA LEU A 16 -29.70 18.80 16.26
C LEU A 16 -28.46 18.14 16.90
N PHE A 17 -28.66 16.98 17.53
CA PHE A 17 -27.58 16.01 17.71
C PHE A 17 -27.30 15.34 16.36
N SER A 18 -26.42 15.94 15.57
CA SER A 18 -25.78 15.26 14.44
C SER A 18 -24.80 14.22 14.98
N ALA A 19 -25.29 13.00 15.17
CA ALA A 19 -24.44 11.82 15.33
C ALA A 19 -23.75 11.52 13.99
N PHE A 20 -22.63 12.20 13.73
CA PHE A 20 -21.71 11.79 12.66
C PHE A 20 -20.97 10.53 13.13
N GLY A 21 -21.48 9.38 12.72
CA GLY A 21 -20.73 8.13 12.74
C GLY A 21 -19.46 8.31 11.89
N LEU A 22 -18.31 8.19 12.53
CA LEU A 22 -17.00 8.07 11.89
C LEU A 22 -16.90 6.69 11.21
N ASN A 23 -17.56 6.52 10.06
CA ASN A 23 -17.17 5.51 9.08
C ASN A 23 -16.12 6.14 8.18
N ALA A 24 -14.84 5.83 8.45
CA ALA A 24 -13.73 6.20 7.59
C ALA A 24 -13.76 5.37 6.28
N GLN A 25 -14.71 5.70 5.40
CA GLN A 25 -14.76 5.19 4.04
C GLN A 25 -13.86 6.07 3.18
N MET A 26 -12.55 5.80 3.19
CA MET A 26 -11.61 6.31 2.19
C MET A 26 -11.19 5.16 1.27
N SER A 27 -12.16 4.64 0.51
CA SER A 27 -11.87 4.01 -0.76
C SER A 27 -11.42 5.13 -1.71
N ARG A 28 -10.15 5.08 -2.13
CA ARG A 28 -9.59 5.97 -3.15
C ARG A 28 -10.52 5.97 -4.38
N LYS A 29 -10.83 7.16 -4.91
CA LYS A 29 -11.55 7.36 -6.17
C LYS A 29 -11.08 6.32 -7.21
N PRO A 30 -11.97 5.54 -7.84
CA PRO A 30 -11.61 4.77 -9.01
C PRO A 30 -11.35 5.77 -10.15
N THR A 31 -10.08 5.99 -10.45
CA THR A 31 -9.66 6.48 -11.77
C THR A 31 -10.36 5.61 -12.84
N PRO A 32 -10.80 6.16 -13.99
CA PRO A 32 -11.27 5.34 -15.09
C PRO A 32 -10.19 4.30 -15.37
N THR A 33 -10.49 3.03 -15.15
CA THR A 33 -9.53 1.91 -15.17
C THR A 33 -8.65 2.00 -16.42
N ARG A 34 -7.36 2.28 -16.22
CA ARG A 34 -6.36 2.10 -17.28
C ARG A 34 -6.28 0.60 -17.54
N GLU A 35 -6.64 0.18 -18.75
CA GLU A 35 -6.62 -1.23 -19.13
C GLU A 35 -5.21 -1.82 -19.00
N PRO A 36 -5.07 -3.08 -18.55
CA PRO A 36 -3.82 -3.81 -18.68
C PRO A 36 -3.43 -3.91 -20.16
N ALA A 37 -2.13 -3.74 -20.46
CA ALA A 37 -1.62 -3.94 -21.81
C ALA A 37 -2.00 -5.34 -22.33
N GLY A 38 -2.63 -5.41 -23.51
CA GLY A 38 -3.03 -6.67 -24.16
C GLY A 38 -4.51 -7.05 -24.08
N ALA A 39 -5.36 -6.33 -23.33
CA ALA A 39 -6.80 -6.62 -23.21
C ALA A 39 -7.62 -6.50 -24.51
N MET A 40 -7.02 -6.02 -25.61
CA MET A 40 -7.71 -5.72 -26.88
C MET A 40 -6.96 -6.25 -28.12
N SER A 41 -6.17 -7.31 -27.96
CA SER A 41 -5.28 -7.82 -29.03
C SER A 41 -5.99 -8.49 -30.21
N LYS A 42 -7.30 -8.78 -30.11
CA LYS A 42 -8.09 -9.40 -31.20
C LYS A 42 -9.02 -8.40 -31.87
N LYS A 43 -9.09 -8.45 -33.21
CA LYS A 43 -10.17 -7.79 -33.98
C LYS A 43 -11.53 -8.43 -33.61
N PRO A 44 -12.65 -7.68 -33.71
CA PRO A 44 -13.96 -8.24 -33.42
C PRO A 44 -14.26 -9.43 -34.34
N ASP A 45 -14.50 -10.60 -33.76
CA ASP A 45 -14.81 -11.84 -34.48
C ASP A 45 -16.27 -11.86 -34.99
N SER A 46 -17.15 -10.98 -34.48
CA SER A 46 -18.56 -10.85 -34.88
C SER A 46 -18.86 -9.52 -35.59
N VAL A 47 -19.56 -9.60 -36.73
CA VAL A 47 -20.03 -8.43 -37.51
C VAL A 47 -21.20 -7.71 -36.83
N LYS A 48 -21.95 -8.41 -35.96
CA LYS A 48 -23.15 -7.85 -35.30
C LYS A 48 -22.78 -6.91 -34.16
N ASN A 49 -23.57 -5.85 -33.97
CA ASN A 49 -23.40 -4.91 -32.86
C ASN A 49 -23.80 -5.50 -31.50
N SER A 50 -24.77 -6.43 -31.51
CA SER A 50 -25.26 -7.14 -30.33
C SER A 50 -26.01 -8.42 -30.72
N LEU A 51 -26.25 -9.29 -29.75
CA LEU A 51 -27.17 -10.42 -29.85
C LEU A 51 -28.39 -10.19 -28.95
N GLN A 52 -29.55 -10.73 -29.33
CA GLN A 52 -30.80 -10.65 -28.53
C GLN A 52 -31.00 -11.85 -27.61
N LYS A 53 -30.24 -12.92 -27.86
CA LYS A 53 -30.20 -14.16 -27.12
C LYS A 53 -28.79 -14.72 -27.27
N ILE A 54 -28.28 -15.36 -26.23
CA ILE A 54 -27.07 -16.18 -26.30
C ILE A 54 -27.53 -17.59 -25.94
N GLY A 55 -27.68 -18.44 -26.95
CA GLY A 55 -28.11 -19.83 -26.82
C GLY A 55 -26.96 -20.83 -26.70
N THR A 56 -25.71 -20.41 -26.91
CA THR A 56 -24.53 -21.28 -26.79
C THR A 56 -23.29 -20.54 -26.28
N GLN A 57 -22.31 -21.29 -25.74
CA GLN A 57 -20.99 -20.76 -25.39
C GLN A 57 -20.29 -20.09 -26.59
N LYS A 58 -20.39 -20.68 -27.79
CA LYS A 58 -19.79 -20.12 -29.02
C LYS A 58 -20.34 -18.74 -29.36
N GLU A 59 -21.64 -18.52 -29.15
CA GLU A 59 -22.24 -17.19 -29.35
C GLU A 59 -21.72 -16.18 -28.33
N PHE A 60 -21.58 -16.57 -27.05
CA PHE A 60 -20.96 -15.72 -26.03
C PHE A 60 -19.53 -15.35 -26.41
N ASP A 61 -18.70 -16.35 -26.75
CA ASP A 61 -17.29 -16.15 -27.11
C ASP A 61 -17.12 -15.23 -28.33
N SER A 62 -18.09 -15.23 -29.27
CA SER A 62 -18.06 -14.38 -30.46
C SER A 62 -18.21 -12.88 -30.20
N ILE A 63 -18.73 -12.50 -29.03
CA ILE A 63 -18.99 -11.11 -28.64
C ILE A 63 -18.32 -10.72 -27.32
N ALA A 64 -17.78 -11.69 -26.58
CA ALA A 64 -17.12 -11.50 -25.31
C ALA A 64 -15.71 -10.95 -25.48
N ARG A 65 -15.31 -10.11 -24.53
CA ARG A 65 -13.94 -9.66 -24.34
C ARG A 65 -13.34 -10.41 -23.15
N VAL A 66 -12.04 -10.69 -23.17
CA VAL A 66 -11.38 -11.40 -22.06
C VAL A 66 -10.42 -10.46 -21.36
N TYR A 67 -10.72 -10.11 -20.11
CA TYR A 67 -9.71 -9.48 -19.25
C TYR A 67 -8.69 -10.52 -18.81
N HIS A 68 -7.42 -10.11 -18.65
CA HIS A 68 -6.33 -10.99 -18.21
C HIS A 68 -6.18 -12.26 -19.08
N GLN A 69 -6.36 -12.12 -20.40
CA GLN A 69 -6.25 -13.22 -21.35
C GLN A 69 -4.90 -13.94 -21.19
N GLY A 70 -4.92 -15.27 -21.22
CA GLY A 70 -3.71 -16.10 -21.05
C GLY A 70 -3.30 -16.30 -19.59
N THR A 71 -4.11 -15.89 -18.62
CA THR A 71 -3.85 -16.10 -17.19
C THR A 71 -4.92 -16.98 -16.54
N PRO A 72 -4.65 -17.57 -15.36
CA PRO A 72 -5.68 -18.26 -14.57
C PRO A 72 -6.87 -17.38 -14.20
N TYR A 73 -6.76 -16.04 -14.27
CA TYR A 73 -7.83 -15.08 -13.97
C TYR A 73 -8.47 -14.51 -15.23
N ALA A 74 -8.29 -15.18 -16.38
CA ALA A 74 -9.00 -14.83 -17.59
C ALA A 74 -10.50 -14.71 -17.29
N MET A 75 -11.05 -13.52 -17.53
CA MET A 75 -12.46 -13.22 -17.26
C MET A 75 -13.14 -12.83 -18.58
N PRO A 76 -13.62 -13.84 -19.34
CA PRO A 76 -14.53 -13.63 -20.45
C PRO A 76 -15.78 -12.90 -19.96
N HIS A 77 -16.10 -11.79 -20.59
CA HIS A 77 -17.25 -10.97 -20.23
C HIS A 77 -17.87 -10.28 -21.45
N THR A 78 -19.16 -9.95 -21.32
CA THR A 78 -19.89 -9.14 -22.28
C THR A 78 -20.79 -8.15 -21.56
N MET A 79 -20.86 -6.91 -22.05
CA MET A 79 -21.83 -5.93 -21.58
C MET A 79 -23.23 -6.31 -22.04
N PHE A 80 -24.24 -5.95 -21.26
CA PHE A 80 -25.64 -6.01 -21.70
C PHE A 80 -26.33 -4.66 -21.52
N VAL A 81 -27.39 -4.46 -22.31
CA VAL A 81 -28.35 -3.35 -22.18
C VAL A 81 -29.75 -3.94 -22.25
N ILE A 82 -30.62 -3.61 -21.31
CA ILE A 82 -32.04 -3.97 -21.33
C ILE A 82 -32.85 -2.69 -21.51
N ASP A 83 -33.66 -2.62 -22.56
CA ASP A 83 -34.59 -1.52 -22.82
C ASP A 83 -35.96 -1.83 -22.22
N ARG A 84 -36.27 -1.20 -21.08
CA ARG A 84 -37.52 -1.39 -20.35
C ARG A 84 -38.73 -0.87 -21.14
N ARG A 85 -38.56 0.16 -21.98
CA ARG A 85 -39.64 0.68 -22.84
C ARG A 85 -39.97 -0.24 -24.01
N ALA A 86 -39.07 -1.16 -24.34
CA ALA A 86 -39.27 -2.16 -25.40
C ALA A 86 -39.57 -3.55 -24.82
N LYS A 87 -40.41 -3.64 -23.77
CA LYS A 87 -40.78 -4.90 -23.10
C LYS A 87 -39.56 -5.70 -22.59
N ASN A 88 -38.61 -5.00 -21.95
CA ASN A 88 -37.34 -5.56 -21.49
C ASN A 88 -36.53 -6.26 -22.59
N LYS A 89 -36.48 -5.65 -23.79
CA LYS A 89 -35.65 -6.15 -24.89
C LYS A 89 -34.18 -6.07 -24.49
N ILE A 90 -33.47 -7.19 -24.52
CA ILE A 90 -32.06 -7.29 -24.13
C ILE A 90 -31.14 -7.23 -25.35
N TYR A 91 -30.01 -6.55 -25.19
CA TYR A 91 -28.93 -6.46 -26.14
C TYR A 91 -27.65 -6.94 -25.43
N TYR A 92 -27.19 -8.13 -25.76
CA TYR A 92 -25.85 -8.59 -25.39
C TYR A 92 -24.84 -7.91 -26.32
N VAL A 93 -24.16 -6.90 -25.81
CA VAL A 93 -23.34 -5.98 -26.60
C VAL A 93 -22.08 -6.67 -27.07
N ASN A 94 -21.75 -6.48 -28.35
CA ASN A 94 -20.46 -6.90 -28.86
C ASN A 94 -19.34 -6.09 -28.18
N SER A 95 -18.77 -6.67 -27.13
CA SER A 95 -17.80 -6.02 -26.25
C SER A 95 -16.38 -6.05 -26.84
N GLN A 96 -16.20 -6.76 -27.95
CA GLN A 96 -15.03 -6.62 -28.81
C GLN A 96 -15.13 -5.36 -29.68
N LYS A 97 -16.35 -4.87 -29.97
CA LYS A 97 -16.62 -3.67 -30.80
C LYS A 97 -16.89 -2.41 -29.99
N TYR A 98 -17.63 -2.51 -28.90
CA TYR A 98 -18.02 -1.37 -28.06
C TYR A 98 -17.34 -1.47 -26.70
N ARG A 99 -16.72 -0.37 -26.27
CA ARG A 99 -15.96 -0.33 -25.01
C ARG A 99 -16.83 0.04 -23.82
N PHE A 100 -17.80 0.92 -24.02
CA PHE A 100 -18.71 1.38 -22.98
C PHE A 100 -20.17 1.25 -23.43
N HIS A 101 -21.10 1.12 -22.48
CA HIS A 101 -22.55 1.10 -22.77
C HIS A 101 -22.99 2.34 -23.56
N LYS A 102 -22.41 3.51 -23.25
CA LYS A 102 -22.67 4.76 -23.99
C LYS A 102 -22.35 4.64 -25.48
N ASP A 103 -21.24 3.99 -25.83
CA ASP A 103 -20.79 3.87 -27.22
C ASP A 103 -21.78 3.02 -28.00
N PHE A 104 -22.25 1.93 -27.38
CA PHE A 104 -23.28 1.07 -27.95
C PHE A 104 -24.61 1.81 -28.13
N LEU A 105 -25.09 2.51 -27.08
CA LEU A 105 -26.36 3.22 -27.11
C LEU A 105 -26.39 4.31 -28.19
N LEU A 106 -25.31 5.10 -28.30
CA LEU A 106 -25.17 6.16 -29.29
C LEU A 106 -25.05 5.59 -30.71
N ALA A 107 -24.21 4.57 -30.90
CA ALA A 107 -23.97 3.98 -32.23
C ALA A 107 -25.20 3.23 -32.79
N ASN A 108 -26.11 2.78 -31.92
CA ASN A 108 -27.33 2.08 -32.31
C ASN A 108 -28.58 2.98 -32.20
N TYR A 109 -28.39 4.30 -32.04
CA TYR A 109 -29.48 5.29 -31.99
C TYR A 109 -30.56 4.99 -30.95
N LEU A 110 -30.19 4.33 -29.85
CA LEU A 110 -31.09 4.04 -28.72
C LEU A 110 -31.30 5.28 -27.83
N VAL A 111 -30.34 6.22 -27.89
CA VAL A 111 -30.37 7.54 -27.26
C VAL A 111 -30.00 8.62 -28.30
N PRO A 112 -30.48 9.87 -28.14
CA PRO A 112 -30.09 10.98 -29.01
C PRO A 112 -28.58 11.24 -28.98
N ARG A 113 -28.02 11.70 -30.10
CA ARG A 113 -26.61 12.12 -30.15
C ARG A 113 -26.39 13.30 -29.20
N GLY A 114 -25.34 13.23 -28.37
CA GLY A 114 -24.99 14.28 -27.41
C GLY A 114 -25.78 14.26 -26.09
N ALA A 115 -26.67 13.28 -25.88
CA ALA A 115 -27.37 13.13 -24.61
C ALA A 115 -26.42 12.79 -23.45
N ASP A 116 -26.67 13.33 -22.26
CA ASP A 116 -26.07 12.81 -21.03
C ASP A 116 -26.65 11.42 -20.76
N VAL A 117 -25.79 10.42 -20.80
CA VAL A 117 -26.15 9.00 -20.64
C VAL A 117 -25.76 8.47 -19.27
N PHE A 118 -25.02 9.22 -18.46
CA PHE A 118 -24.52 8.69 -17.20
C PHE A 118 -25.62 8.69 -16.12
N LYS A 119 -26.15 9.86 -15.76
CA LYS A 119 -27.20 9.94 -14.73
C LYS A 119 -28.46 9.14 -15.09
N PRO A 120 -29.01 9.23 -16.32
CA PRO A 120 -30.27 8.59 -16.66
C PRO A 120 -30.20 7.05 -16.76
N ILE A 121 -29.00 6.47 -16.71
CA ILE A 121 -28.80 5.03 -16.89
C ILE A 121 -28.30 4.37 -15.61
N TYR A 122 -27.53 5.08 -14.77
CA TYR A 122 -26.97 4.50 -13.55
C TYR A 122 -27.67 4.95 -12.26
N LEU A 123 -28.26 6.15 -12.24
CA LEU A 123 -28.71 6.78 -10.98
C LEU A 123 -30.23 6.93 -10.84
N GLU A 124 -30.96 7.07 -11.95
CA GLU A 124 -32.42 7.23 -11.92
C GLU A 124 -33.15 5.91 -11.62
N GLU A 125 -34.20 5.97 -10.79
CA GLU A 125 -35.01 4.79 -10.41
C GLU A 125 -36.01 4.38 -11.50
N ASP A 126 -36.53 5.31 -12.29
CA ASP A 126 -37.45 5.07 -13.40
C ASP A 126 -36.72 4.97 -14.76
N ARG A 127 -35.39 4.77 -14.72
CA ARG A 127 -34.52 4.70 -15.89
C ARG A 127 -35.03 3.74 -16.96
N ARG A 128 -34.90 4.15 -18.23
CA ARG A 128 -35.25 3.33 -19.39
C ARG A 128 -34.36 2.10 -19.55
N PHE A 129 -33.06 2.28 -19.33
CA PHE A 129 -32.08 1.23 -19.61
C PHE A 129 -31.55 0.63 -18.32
N ILE A 130 -31.43 -0.69 -18.30
CA ILE A 130 -30.63 -1.40 -17.30
C ILE A 130 -29.36 -1.85 -18.01
N VAL A 131 -28.21 -1.47 -17.48
CA VAL A 131 -26.93 -1.79 -18.09
C VAL A 131 -26.03 -2.47 -17.09
N GLY A 132 -25.26 -3.45 -17.54
CA GLY A 132 -24.34 -4.18 -16.69
C GLY A 132 -23.42 -5.07 -17.51
N THR A 133 -22.78 -6.00 -16.83
CA THR A 133 -21.82 -6.93 -17.42
C THR A 133 -22.17 -8.34 -16.99
N ILE A 134 -22.03 -9.30 -17.90
CA ILE A 134 -22.04 -10.74 -17.62
C ILE A 134 -20.62 -11.25 -17.78
N ALA A 135 -20.13 -12.02 -16.81
CA ALA A 135 -18.78 -12.56 -16.79
C ALA A 135 -18.73 -13.99 -16.25
N TRP A 136 -17.82 -14.81 -16.79
CA TRP A 136 -17.47 -16.10 -16.21
C TRP A 136 -16.56 -15.89 -14.99
N GLN A 137 -17.03 -16.31 -13.82
CA GLN A 137 -16.26 -16.27 -12.57
C GLN A 137 -15.59 -17.62 -12.37
N LYS A 138 -14.30 -17.69 -12.67
CA LYS A 138 -13.53 -18.93 -12.51
C LYS A 138 -13.53 -19.50 -11.08
N PRO A 139 -13.37 -18.70 -10.00
CA PRO A 139 -13.29 -19.25 -8.63
C PRO A 139 -14.53 -20.06 -8.21
N VAL A 140 -15.69 -19.80 -8.82
CA VAL A 140 -16.97 -20.44 -8.52
C VAL A 140 -17.54 -21.20 -9.73
N GLU A 141 -16.80 -21.24 -10.84
CA GLU A 141 -17.16 -21.87 -12.12
C GLU A 141 -18.60 -21.59 -12.57
N ARG A 142 -19.00 -20.31 -12.50
CA ARG A 142 -20.35 -19.86 -12.87
C ARG A 142 -20.32 -18.55 -13.62
N PHE A 143 -21.32 -18.34 -14.49
CA PHE A 143 -21.59 -17.01 -15.01
C PHE A 143 -22.28 -16.16 -13.93
N THR A 144 -21.80 -14.94 -13.80
CA THR A 144 -22.41 -13.90 -12.98
C THR A 144 -22.78 -12.71 -13.83
N TRP A 145 -23.75 -11.93 -13.38
CA TRP A 145 -24.01 -10.61 -13.91
C TRP A 145 -23.95 -9.57 -12.79
N GLU A 146 -23.49 -8.38 -13.13
CA GLU A 146 -23.25 -7.33 -12.15
C GLU A 146 -23.58 -5.94 -12.70
N LEU A 147 -23.90 -5.04 -11.78
CA LEU A 147 -24.05 -3.61 -12.03
C LEU A 147 -22.77 -2.88 -11.59
N TRP A 148 -22.63 -1.63 -12.01
CA TRP A 148 -21.59 -0.76 -11.48
C TRP A 148 -21.78 -0.55 -9.97
N GLU A 149 -20.70 -0.46 -9.20
CA GLU A 149 -20.73 -0.31 -7.73
C GLU A 149 -21.60 0.87 -7.26
N GLY A 150 -21.54 1.99 -7.97
CA GLY A 150 -22.33 3.20 -7.68
C GLY A 150 -23.74 3.21 -8.28
N ASP A 151 -24.18 2.14 -8.92
CA ASP A 151 -25.54 2.05 -9.49
C ASP A 151 -26.58 1.97 -8.37
N LEU A 152 -27.62 2.81 -8.49
CA LEU A 152 -28.69 2.97 -7.50
C LEU A 152 -29.93 2.12 -7.79
N ALA A 153 -29.79 1.01 -8.53
CA ALA A 153 -30.89 0.10 -8.87
C ALA A 153 -31.70 -0.35 -7.64
N SER A 154 -33.03 -0.33 -7.79
CA SER A 154 -33.93 -0.95 -6.81
C SER A 154 -33.94 -2.48 -6.95
N ALA A 155 -34.45 -3.16 -5.92
CA ALA A 155 -34.65 -4.62 -5.94
C ALA A 155 -35.49 -5.08 -7.14
N GLU A 156 -36.49 -4.29 -7.55
CA GLU A 156 -37.35 -4.57 -8.70
C GLU A 156 -36.57 -4.54 -10.02
N ILE A 157 -35.72 -3.52 -10.22
CA ILE A 157 -34.86 -3.41 -11.41
C ILE A 157 -33.92 -4.61 -11.48
N ILE A 158 -33.28 -4.96 -10.36
CA ILE A 158 -32.34 -6.08 -10.29
C ILE A 158 -33.06 -7.40 -10.60
N LYS A 159 -34.25 -7.61 -10.01
CA LYS A 159 -35.07 -8.80 -10.27
C LYS A 159 -35.49 -8.89 -11.74
N SER A 160 -35.99 -7.80 -12.31
CA SER A 160 -36.38 -7.74 -13.73
C SER A 160 -35.20 -8.01 -14.68
N ALA A 161 -34.00 -7.53 -14.34
CA ALA A 161 -32.79 -7.81 -15.12
C ALA A 161 -32.41 -9.29 -15.02
N ASN A 162 -32.42 -9.84 -13.81
CA ASN A 162 -32.10 -11.24 -13.56
C ASN A 162 -33.02 -12.19 -14.33
N GLU A 163 -34.33 -11.95 -14.31
CA GLU A 163 -35.34 -12.72 -15.06
C GLU A 163 -35.11 -12.63 -16.58
N THR A 164 -34.82 -11.43 -17.08
CA THR A 164 -34.57 -11.20 -18.52
C THR A 164 -33.31 -11.92 -19.01
N ILE A 165 -32.22 -11.85 -18.24
CA ILE A 165 -30.95 -12.51 -18.54
C ILE A 165 -31.15 -14.03 -18.52
N ASN A 166 -31.68 -14.58 -17.43
CA ASN A 166 -31.84 -16.03 -17.29
C ASN A 166 -32.83 -16.66 -18.29
N ARG A 167 -33.76 -15.88 -18.88
CA ARG A 167 -34.62 -16.34 -19.98
C ARG A 167 -33.91 -16.41 -21.33
N THR A 168 -32.84 -15.63 -21.51
CA THR A 168 -32.22 -15.38 -22.83
C THR A 168 -30.75 -15.78 -22.91
N PHE A 169 -30.17 -16.24 -21.79
CA PHE A 169 -28.82 -16.79 -21.70
C PHE A 169 -28.89 -18.32 -21.62
N PHE A 170 -27.91 -19.01 -22.19
CA PHE A 170 -27.92 -20.46 -22.40
C PHE A 170 -27.75 -21.27 -21.11
N GLN A 171 -27.39 -20.60 -20.02
CA GLN A 171 -27.24 -21.19 -18.71
C GLN A 171 -27.68 -20.21 -17.64
N LYS A 172 -27.84 -20.72 -16.41
CA LYS A 172 -28.16 -19.89 -15.26
C LYS A 172 -27.03 -18.90 -14.99
N VAL A 173 -27.40 -17.65 -14.71
CA VAL A 173 -26.49 -16.54 -14.40
C VAL A 173 -26.89 -15.96 -13.04
N ALA A 174 -25.99 -16.02 -12.06
CA ALA A 174 -26.23 -15.51 -10.72
C ALA A 174 -25.98 -13.99 -10.64
N TYR A 175 -26.69 -13.29 -9.76
CA TYR A 175 -26.41 -11.88 -9.53
C TYR A 175 -25.20 -11.72 -8.61
N LYS A 176 -24.25 -10.86 -9.01
CA LYS A 176 -23.11 -10.49 -8.17
C LYS A 176 -23.27 -9.01 -7.77
N PRO A 177 -23.63 -8.72 -6.50
CA PRO A 177 -23.67 -7.35 -6.01
C PRO A 177 -22.24 -6.80 -5.89
N ASN A 178 -22.06 -5.52 -6.25
CA ASN A 178 -20.76 -4.84 -6.21
C ASN A 178 -20.68 -3.75 -5.13
N SER A 179 -21.73 -3.57 -4.31
CA SER A 179 -21.74 -2.65 -3.17
C SER A 179 -22.62 -3.17 -2.04
N ILE A 180 -22.35 -2.70 -0.81
CA ILE A 180 -23.14 -3.04 0.39
C ILE A 180 -24.63 -2.73 0.15
N ARG A 181 -24.94 -1.59 -0.46
CA ARG A 181 -26.32 -1.24 -0.81
C ARG A 181 -26.96 -2.29 -1.70
N GLN A 182 -26.27 -2.75 -2.75
CA GLN A 182 -26.80 -3.77 -3.66
C GLN A 182 -27.00 -5.10 -2.95
N GLU A 183 -26.13 -5.44 -2.00
CA GLU A 183 -26.32 -6.62 -1.12
C GLU A 183 -27.57 -6.47 -0.27
N ASP A 184 -27.75 -5.32 0.39
CA ASP A 184 -28.87 -5.05 1.29
C ASP A 184 -30.22 -5.10 0.55
N VAL A 185 -30.34 -4.39 -0.58
CA VAL A 185 -31.61 -4.35 -1.34
C VAL A 185 -31.98 -5.69 -1.98
N THR A 186 -31.04 -6.64 -2.04
CA THR A 186 -31.27 -7.99 -2.60
C THR A 186 -31.21 -9.10 -1.56
N ALA A 187 -31.08 -8.78 -0.27
CA ALA A 187 -30.94 -9.78 0.79
C ALA A 187 -32.14 -10.75 0.82
N ASP A 188 -33.35 -10.20 0.74
CA ASP A 188 -34.61 -10.95 0.85
C ASP A 188 -35.32 -11.16 -0.51
N SER A 189 -34.63 -10.93 -1.63
CA SER A 189 -35.25 -10.98 -2.96
C SER A 189 -35.40 -12.40 -3.51
N GLY A 190 -34.86 -13.42 -2.84
CA GLY A 190 -34.83 -14.82 -3.30
C GLY A 190 -33.96 -15.05 -4.55
N LEU A 191 -33.13 -14.07 -4.92
CA LEU A 191 -32.22 -14.18 -6.07
C LEU A 191 -31.04 -15.07 -5.70
N GLU A 192 -30.57 -15.89 -6.66
CA GLU A 192 -29.28 -16.55 -6.51
C GLU A 192 -28.17 -15.50 -6.62
N ARG A 193 -27.39 -15.35 -5.54
CA ARG A 193 -26.33 -14.36 -5.43
C ARG A 193 -24.96 -15.01 -5.24
N ILE A 194 -23.93 -14.39 -5.78
CA ILE A 194 -22.52 -14.72 -5.49
C ILE A 194 -21.89 -13.49 -4.86
N LEU A 195 -21.51 -13.57 -3.58
CA LEU A 195 -20.92 -12.44 -2.87
C LEU A 195 -19.42 -12.37 -3.13
N GLN A 196 -18.83 -11.19 -2.86
CA GLN A 196 -17.39 -11.02 -2.98
C GLN A 196 -16.62 -11.98 -2.05
N SER A 197 -17.17 -12.29 -0.88
CA SER A 197 -16.62 -13.31 0.02
C SER A 197 -16.55 -14.70 -0.61
N ASP A 198 -17.52 -15.05 -1.47
CA ASP A 198 -17.56 -16.37 -2.11
C ASP A 198 -16.54 -16.49 -3.24
N LEU A 199 -16.24 -15.39 -3.93
CA LEU A 199 -15.15 -15.32 -4.90
C LEU A 199 -13.78 -15.38 -4.21
N ASN A 200 -13.64 -14.75 -3.05
CA ASN A 200 -12.38 -14.69 -2.32
C ASN A 200 -12.06 -16.02 -1.59
N LYS A 201 -13.07 -16.81 -1.18
CA LYS A 201 -12.88 -18.12 -0.53
C LYS A 201 -12.05 -19.09 -1.36
N ASN A 202 -12.10 -18.98 -2.69
CA ASN A 202 -11.41 -19.86 -3.63
C ASN A 202 -10.21 -19.22 -4.33
N GLN A 203 -9.77 -18.02 -3.89
CA GLN A 203 -8.59 -17.38 -4.47
C GLN A 203 -7.33 -18.09 -3.96
N GLU A 204 -6.59 -18.72 -4.88
CA GLU A 204 -5.37 -19.49 -4.55
C GLU A 204 -4.09 -18.63 -4.59
N TYR A 205 -4.16 -17.46 -5.22
CA TYR A 205 -3.03 -16.54 -5.35
C TYR A 205 -3.47 -15.06 -5.33
N LEU A 206 -2.69 -14.22 -4.66
CA LEU A 206 -2.83 -12.77 -4.71
C LEU A 206 -1.45 -12.12 -4.71
N ALA A 207 -1.14 -11.38 -5.77
CA ALA A 207 0.06 -10.55 -5.80
C ALA A 207 -0.16 -9.26 -5.00
N LEU A 208 0.60 -9.06 -3.93
CA LEU A 208 0.61 -7.82 -3.14
C LEU A 208 1.68 -6.86 -3.68
N ASN A 209 2.84 -7.42 -4.04
CA ASN A 209 3.90 -6.79 -4.82
C ASN A 209 4.49 -7.81 -5.80
N THR A 210 4.62 -7.44 -7.08
CA THR A 210 5.24 -8.30 -8.10
C THR A 210 6.74 -8.12 -8.12
N GLY A 211 7.48 -9.14 -8.57
CA GLY A 211 8.93 -9.04 -8.68
C GLY A 211 9.57 -10.39 -8.93
N LYS A 212 10.89 -10.37 -9.14
CA LYS A 212 11.72 -11.57 -9.23
C LYS A 212 12.71 -11.58 -8.08
N ALA A 213 12.95 -12.75 -7.53
CA ALA A 213 13.88 -12.94 -6.44
C ALA A 213 14.71 -14.21 -6.64
N ILE A 214 15.95 -14.17 -6.17
CA ILE A 214 16.76 -15.35 -5.96
C ILE A 214 17.07 -15.38 -4.47
N GLY A 215 16.76 -16.47 -3.80
CA GLY A 215 16.99 -16.58 -2.37
C GLY A 215 16.77 -17.98 -1.83
N ARG A 216 17.25 -18.19 -0.60
CA ARG A 216 17.05 -19.42 0.16
C ARG A 216 15.62 -19.43 0.72
N VAL A 217 14.84 -20.46 0.42
CA VAL A 217 13.52 -20.62 1.04
C VAL A 217 13.71 -20.88 2.53
N HIS A 218 12.95 -20.16 3.35
CA HIS A 218 12.90 -20.39 4.79
C HIS A 218 11.45 -20.38 5.24
N ILE A 219 10.95 -21.54 5.68
CA ILE A 219 9.59 -21.68 6.18
C ILE A 219 9.57 -21.40 7.67
N ILE A 220 8.80 -20.37 8.06
CA ILE A 220 8.67 -19.98 9.46
C ILE A 220 7.22 -20.23 9.89
N ASP A 221 7.06 -21.24 10.74
CA ASP A 221 5.76 -21.61 11.30
C ASP A 221 5.23 -20.54 12.25
N LYS A 222 6.12 -19.96 13.05
CA LYS A 222 5.85 -18.89 13.99
C LYS A 222 7.08 -18.00 14.10
N LEU A 223 6.91 -16.70 13.87
CA LEU A 223 7.98 -15.74 14.07
C LEU A 223 8.08 -15.41 15.56
N ASP A 224 9.18 -15.78 16.19
CA ASP A 224 9.55 -15.38 17.55
C ASP A 224 11.03 -14.98 17.61
N ASP A 225 11.47 -14.51 18.78
CA ASP A 225 12.82 -13.95 18.98
C ASP A 225 13.96 -14.97 18.81
N THR A 226 13.66 -16.24 18.57
CA THR A 226 14.65 -17.30 18.33
C THR A 226 14.88 -17.61 16.86
N VAL A 227 14.03 -17.09 15.96
CA VAL A 227 14.11 -17.35 14.53
C VAL A 227 15.13 -16.44 13.88
N GLU A 228 16.16 -17.02 13.28
CA GLU A 228 17.19 -16.29 12.52
C GLU A 228 16.74 -16.10 11.07
N ILE A 229 16.66 -14.86 10.60
CA ILE A 229 16.32 -14.54 9.21
C ILE A 229 17.53 -13.92 8.53
N GLY A 230 17.99 -14.55 7.46
CA GLY A 230 19.04 -14.02 6.60
C GLY A 230 18.52 -13.03 5.54
N ASP A 231 19.38 -12.11 5.12
CA ASP A 231 19.11 -11.13 4.07
C ASP A 231 18.90 -11.75 2.67
N ASN A 232 19.32 -13.00 2.48
CA ASN A 232 19.22 -13.75 1.24
C ASN A 232 17.99 -14.69 1.18
N GLU A 233 17.04 -14.54 2.09
CA GLU A 233 15.94 -15.49 2.22
C GLU A 233 14.67 -15.10 1.47
N ILE A 234 13.92 -16.10 1.00
CA ILE A 234 12.52 -15.97 0.58
C ILE A 234 11.69 -16.62 1.68
N LEU A 235 10.98 -15.80 2.46
CA LEU A 235 10.24 -16.29 3.61
C LEU A 235 8.89 -16.85 3.20
N VAL A 236 8.57 -18.03 3.74
CA VAL A 236 7.23 -18.62 3.66
C VAL A 236 6.61 -18.58 5.05
N LEU A 237 5.59 -17.74 5.21
CA LEU A 237 4.99 -17.40 6.50
C LEU A 237 3.53 -17.88 6.55
N LYS A 238 3.09 -18.42 7.69
CA LYS A 238 1.67 -18.73 7.89
C LYS A 238 0.80 -17.49 8.03
N GLU A 239 1.35 -16.43 8.60
CA GLU A 239 0.71 -15.14 8.82
C GLU A 239 1.73 -14.00 8.72
N LEU A 240 1.27 -12.78 8.44
CA LEU A 240 2.16 -11.63 8.35
C LEU A 240 2.60 -11.18 9.76
N PRO A 241 3.91 -11.06 10.01
CA PRO A 241 4.42 -10.52 11.25
C PRO A 241 4.25 -9.00 11.32
N ILE A 242 4.42 -8.45 12.52
CA ILE A 242 4.34 -7.00 12.78
C ILE A 242 5.55 -6.27 12.15
N SER A 243 6.72 -6.89 12.17
CA SER A 243 7.95 -6.40 11.54
C SER A 243 8.70 -7.55 10.87
N LEU A 244 9.55 -7.21 9.90
CA LEU A 244 10.40 -8.15 9.19
C LEU A 244 11.74 -7.46 8.86
N PRO A 245 12.90 -8.12 9.02
CA PRO A 245 14.14 -7.62 8.44
C PRO A 245 14.09 -7.68 6.90
N PRO A 246 15.02 -7.02 6.17
CA PRO A 246 15.09 -7.15 4.73
C PRO A 246 15.33 -8.61 4.31
N VAL A 247 14.60 -9.02 3.29
CA VAL A 247 14.65 -10.36 2.71
C VAL A 247 14.53 -10.26 1.19
N ARG A 248 14.69 -11.36 0.47
CA ARG A 248 14.57 -11.43 -1.00
C ARG A 248 13.15 -11.64 -1.48
N GLY A 249 12.24 -12.14 -0.64
CA GLY A 249 10.83 -12.33 -0.99
C GLY A 249 9.97 -12.73 0.19
N VAL A 250 8.66 -12.47 0.09
CA VAL A 250 7.67 -12.85 1.10
C VAL A 250 6.51 -13.61 0.46
N ILE A 251 6.22 -14.79 0.99
CA ILE A 251 5.11 -15.65 0.59
C ILE A 251 4.28 -15.93 1.84
N VAL A 252 2.99 -15.61 1.81
CA VAL A 252 2.08 -15.82 2.96
C VAL A 252 1.04 -16.89 2.62
N ALA A 253 0.85 -17.86 3.52
CA ALA A 253 -0.09 -18.95 3.35
C ALA A 253 -1.56 -18.58 3.66
N LYS A 254 -1.79 -17.46 4.34
CA LYS A 254 -3.12 -16.92 4.66
C LYS A 254 -3.31 -15.53 4.04
N PRO A 255 -4.51 -15.21 3.51
CA PRO A 255 -4.76 -13.91 2.91
C PRO A 255 -4.57 -12.78 3.92
N SER A 256 -3.99 -11.67 3.46
CA SER A 256 -3.85 -10.43 4.24
C SER A 256 -4.27 -9.23 3.40
N SER A 257 -4.55 -8.10 4.05
CA SER A 257 -4.95 -6.89 3.32
C SER A 257 -3.78 -6.31 2.50
N PRO A 258 -4.00 -5.82 1.27
CA PRO A 258 -2.99 -5.14 0.45
C PRO A 258 -2.37 -3.87 1.07
N LEU A 259 -2.98 -3.33 2.13
CA LEU A 259 -2.54 -2.16 2.87
C LEU A 259 -1.65 -2.50 4.08
N SER A 260 -1.14 -3.73 4.18
CA SER A 260 -0.23 -4.10 5.28
C SER A 260 1.08 -3.32 5.20
N HIS A 261 1.66 -3.00 6.37
CA HIS A 261 2.96 -2.32 6.47
C HIS A 261 4.06 -3.09 5.71
N ILE A 262 4.00 -4.44 5.74
CA ILE A 262 4.89 -5.33 5.00
C ILE A 262 4.81 -5.11 3.48
N ASN A 263 3.63 -4.78 2.92
CA ASN A 263 3.53 -4.53 1.49
C ASN A 263 4.24 -3.23 1.05
N ILE A 264 4.29 -2.24 1.93
CA ILE A 264 5.05 -1.01 1.70
C ILE A 264 6.56 -1.31 1.76
N LEU A 265 7.00 -2.09 2.75
CA LEU A 265 8.41 -2.51 2.87
C LEU A 265 8.86 -3.33 1.66
N ALA A 266 8.07 -4.32 1.23
CA ALA A 266 8.39 -5.15 0.07
C ALA A 266 8.52 -4.34 -1.22
N LYS A 267 7.72 -3.29 -1.39
CA LYS A 267 7.88 -2.33 -2.50
C LYS A 267 9.17 -1.54 -2.40
N GLY A 268 9.51 -1.06 -1.20
CA GLY A 268 10.76 -0.34 -0.93
C GLY A 268 12.01 -1.19 -1.19
N TRP A 269 11.97 -2.47 -0.83
CA TRP A 269 13.04 -3.43 -1.12
C TRP A 269 13.01 -3.98 -2.55
N ASN A 270 11.99 -3.63 -3.34
CA ASN A 270 11.78 -4.12 -4.70
C ASN A 270 11.75 -5.67 -4.78
N ILE A 271 11.05 -6.30 -3.84
CA ILE A 271 10.94 -7.77 -3.74
C ILE A 271 9.52 -8.26 -3.96
N PRO A 272 9.32 -9.49 -4.46
CA PRO A 272 8.01 -10.09 -4.54
C PRO A 272 7.38 -10.30 -3.15
N ASN A 273 6.10 -9.94 -3.03
CA ASN A 273 5.25 -10.18 -1.85
C ASN A 273 3.91 -10.73 -2.30
N VAL A 274 3.59 -11.96 -1.94
CA VAL A 274 2.41 -12.65 -2.45
C VAL A 274 1.71 -13.46 -1.38
N TYR A 275 0.40 -13.63 -1.53
CA TYR A 275 -0.34 -14.70 -0.89
C TYR A 275 -0.44 -15.89 -1.85
N ILE A 276 -0.11 -17.08 -1.35
CA ILE A 276 -0.27 -18.36 -2.04
C ILE A 276 -0.98 -19.29 -1.06
N LYS A 277 -2.13 -19.84 -1.45
CA LYS A 277 -2.87 -20.80 -0.63
C LYS A 277 -2.00 -22.04 -0.37
N ASP A 278 -1.94 -22.48 0.89
CA ASP A 278 -1.16 -23.65 1.32
C ASP A 278 0.35 -23.57 0.97
N ALA A 279 0.91 -22.36 0.92
CA ALA A 279 2.33 -22.14 0.59
C ALA A 279 3.29 -22.94 1.49
N ASP A 280 3.00 -23.05 2.78
CA ASP A 280 3.79 -23.82 3.75
C ASP A 280 3.90 -25.32 3.38
N LYS A 281 2.90 -25.86 2.68
CA LYS A 281 2.93 -27.22 2.15
C LYS A 281 3.67 -27.26 0.81
N MET A 282 3.38 -26.32 -0.08
CA MET A 282 3.95 -26.25 -1.43
C MET A 282 5.47 -26.13 -1.42
N PHE A 283 6.01 -25.33 -0.49
CA PHE A 283 7.45 -25.07 -0.40
C PHE A 283 8.17 -26.01 0.58
N ARG A 284 7.48 -26.97 1.22
CA ARG A 284 8.04 -27.79 2.31
C ARG A 284 9.31 -28.56 1.92
N GLU A 285 9.35 -29.13 0.72
CA GLU A 285 10.52 -29.88 0.24
C GLU A 285 11.65 -28.97 -0.23
N LEU A 286 11.38 -27.66 -0.36
CA LEU A 286 12.33 -26.65 -0.77
C LEU A 286 12.87 -25.84 0.41
N ASP A 287 12.45 -26.14 1.63
CA ASP A 287 12.96 -25.45 2.81
C ASP A 287 14.49 -25.60 2.86
N THR A 288 15.19 -24.50 3.10
CA THR A 288 16.66 -24.34 3.01
C THR A 288 17.28 -24.39 1.59
N TYR A 289 16.51 -24.69 0.55
CA TYR A 289 16.99 -24.67 -0.84
C TYR A 289 16.93 -23.27 -1.46
N TRP A 290 17.87 -22.99 -2.35
CA TRP A 290 17.85 -21.76 -3.14
C TRP A 290 16.94 -21.91 -4.36
N ILE A 291 16.09 -20.91 -4.57
CA ILE A 291 15.18 -20.86 -5.72
C ILE A 291 15.29 -19.53 -6.46
N GLU A 292 14.99 -19.58 -7.74
CA GLU A 292 14.50 -18.42 -8.49
C GLU A 292 12.98 -18.38 -8.32
N PHE A 293 12.45 -17.25 -7.87
CA PHE A 293 11.03 -17.00 -7.70
C PHE A 293 10.60 -15.81 -8.55
N ASP A 294 9.55 -15.98 -9.36
CA ASP A 294 8.98 -14.94 -10.21
C ASP A 294 7.51 -14.77 -9.89
N ALA A 295 7.14 -13.64 -9.30
CA ALA A 295 5.77 -13.27 -8.99
C ALA A 295 5.26 -12.20 -9.96
N SER A 296 4.30 -12.57 -10.78
CA SER A 296 3.55 -11.66 -11.65
C SER A 296 2.23 -11.25 -11.00
N LEU A 297 1.50 -10.30 -11.60
CA LEU A 297 0.19 -9.86 -11.08
C LEU A 297 -0.82 -11.01 -10.94
N THR A 298 -0.66 -12.07 -11.75
CA THR A 298 -1.68 -13.10 -11.95
C THR A 298 -1.19 -14.53 -11.78
N ASN A 299 0.10 -14.74 -11.57
CA ASN A 299 0.67 -16.06 -11.33
C ASN A 299 2.06 -15.95 -10.69
N PHE A 300 2.60 -17.06 -10.21
CA PHE A 300 4.00 -17.18 -9.84
C PHE A 300 4.64 -18.41 -10.50
N THR A 301 5.96 -18.39 -10.65
CA THR A 301 6.75 -19.57 -10.99
C THR A 301 7.97 -19.65 -10.08
N PHE A 302 8.48 -20.87 -9.88
CA PHE A 302 9.75 -21.05 -9.20
C PHE A 302 10.52 -22.23 -9.79
N LYS A 303 11.84 -22.20 -9.63
CA LYS A 303 12.75 -23.30 -9.98
C LYS A 303 13.98 -23.28 -9.07
N PRO A 304 14.64 -24.43 -8.83
CA PRO A 304 15.91 -24.46 -8.12
C PRO A 304 16.93 -23.52 -8.77
N ALA A 305 17.66 -22.76 -7.96
CA ALA A 305 18.69 -21.84 -8.45
C ALA A 305 19.90 -22.63 -8.97
N THR A 306 20.42 -22.26 -10.14
CA THR A 306 21.66 -22.83 -10.67
C THR A 306 22.87 -22.16 -10.04
N LYS A 307 24.02 -22.86 -10.01
CA LYS A 307 25.28 -22.32 -9.48
C LYS A 307 25.68 -21.00 -10.16
N GLU A 308 25.52 -20.91 -11.48
CA GLU A 308 25.80 -19.70 -12.26
C GLU A 308 24.92 -18.50 -11.87
N ILE A 309 23.69 -18.75 -11.43
CA ILE A 309 22.75 -17.72 -11.00
C ILE A 309 23.04 -17.32 -9.56
N LEU A 310 23.44 -18.26 -8.70
CA LEU A 310 23.93 -17.97 -7.35
C LEU A 310 25.20 -17.10 -7.36
N ASP A 311 26.14 -17.40 -8.27
CA ASP A 311 27.37 -16.63 -8.43
C ASP A 311 27.09 -15.18 -8.95
N LYS A 312 25.96 -14.99 -9.64
CA LYS A 312 25.47 -13.67 -10.12
C LYS A 312 24.55 -12.98 -9.12
N ALA A 313 23.89 -13.73 -8.24
CA ALA A 313 23.05 -13.23 -7.17
C ALA A 313 23.94 -12.67 -6.06
N LYS A 314 24.61 -11.56 -6.36
CA LYS A 314 25.33 -10.80 -5.33
C LYS A 314 24.33 -10.34 -4.27
N ALA A 315 24.79 -10.25 -3.02
CA ALA A 315 24.15 -9.38 -2.03
C ALA A 315 23.92 -8.01 -2.69
N PRO A 316 22.78 -7.32 -2.45
CA PRO A 316 22.59 -5.96 -2.96
C PRO A 316 23.86 -5.16 -2.66
N ASP A 317 24.43 -4.55 -3.71
CA ASP A 317 25.78 -3.96 -3.71
C ASP A 317 26.11 -3.25 -2.39
N GLU A 318 27.35 -3.41 -1.93
CA GLU A 318 28.01 -2.69 -0.82
C GLU A 318 28.01 -1.16 -1.06
N GLN A 319 26.84 -0.53 -1.09
CA GLN A 319 26.72 0.90 -1.32
C GLN A 319 26.71 1.58 0.03
N ILE A 320 27.90 1.85 0.57
CA ILE A 320 28.04 2.81 1.67
C ILE A 320 27.74 4.20 1.08
N PRO A 321 26.62 4.83 1.44
CA PRO A 321 26.26 6.13 0.87
C PRO A 321 27.28 7.18 1.34
N PRO A 322 27.72 8.10 0.47
CA PRO A 322 28.68 9.12 0.86
C PRO A 322 28.11 10.04 1.94
N ALA A 323 28.98 10.44 2.87
CA ALA A 323 28.67 11.31 3.99
C ALA A 323 29.71 12.42 4.12
N ASP A 324 29.26 13.67 4.16
CA ASP A 324 30.10 14.82 4.44
C ASP A 324 30.25 15.01 5.96
N LEU A 325 31.41 14.64 6.47
CA LEU A 325 31.80 14.82 7.88
C LEU A 325 32.59 16.11 8.11
N LYS A 326 32.56 17.08 7.20
CA LYS A 326 33.27 18.38 7.34
C LYS A 326 32.31 19.53 7.61
N THR A 327 31.09 19.46 7.08
CA THR A 327 30.12 20.54 7.22
C THR A 327 29.50 20.57 8.63
N LYS A 328 29.69 21.68 9.35
CA LYS A 328 29.19 21.87 10.73
C LYS A 328 27.88 22.67 10.82
N LYS A 329 27.55 23.44 9.78
CA LYS A 329 26.46 24.42 9.79
C LYS A 329 25.10 23.72 9.93
N LEU A 330 24.27 24.15 10.89
CA LEU A 330 22.84 23.81 10.88
C LEU A 330 22.13 24.61 9.78
N ALA A 331 21.41 23.93 8.88
CA ALA A 331 20.71 24.57 7.76
C ALA A 331 19.19 24.46 7.90
N GLY A 332 18.48 25.53 7.52
CA GLY A 332 17.03 25.49 7.38
C GLY A 332 16.62 24.70 6.12
N LEU A 333 15.44 24.10 6.11
CA LEU A 333 14.98 23.28 4.97
C LEU A 333 14.97 24.06 3.65
N ARG A 334 14.66 25.36 3.68
CA ARG A 334 14.65 26.22 2.49
C ARG A 334 16.02 26.35 1.81
N GLU A 335 17.09 26.23 2.59
CA GLU A 335 18.47 26.32 2.11
C GLU A 335 18.92 25.04 1.39
N MET A 336 18.22 23.92 1.62
CA MET A 336 18.64 22.60 1.15
C MET A 336 18.19 22.33 -0.29
N ARG A 337 19.01 21.55 -0.99
CA ARG A 337 18.79 20.99 -2.32
C ARG A 337 19.10 19.49 -2.31
N LYS A 338 18.71 18.79 -3.36
CA LYS A 338 18.92 17.34 -3.53
C LYS A 338 20.37 16.92 -3.31
N LYS A 339 21.34 17.72 -3.78
CA LYS A 339 22.77 17.47 -3.61
C LYS A 339 23.24 17.49 -2.15
N ASP A 340 22.49 18.15 -1.28
CA ASP A 340 22.83 18.28 0.14
C ASP A 340 22.40 17.04 0.95
N SER A 341 21.88 15.99 0.29
CA SER A 341 21.59 14.70 0.94
C SER A 341 22.83 14.06 1.58
N VAL A 342 24.01 14.32 1.05
CA VAL A 342 25.28 13.87 1.65
C VAL A 342 25.65 14.65 2.93
N ILE A 343 25.02 15.80 3.18
CA ILE A 343 25.28 16.69 4.32
C ILE A 343 24.14 16.68 5.36
N TYR A 344 22.88 16.51 4.93
CA TYR A 344 21.68 16.55 5.79
C TYR A 344 20.72 15.34 5.60
N GLY A 345 21.06 14.41 4.70
CA GLY A 345 20.25 13.23 4.42
C GLY A 345 19.12 13.49 3.43
N SER A 346 18.60 12.39 2.89
CA SER A 346 17.69 12.36 1.75
C SER A 346 16.33 12.98 2.05
N LYS A 347 15.75 12.68 3.22
CA LYS A 347 14.46 13.26 3.65
C LYS A 347 14.51 14.78 3.73
N SER A 348 15.49 15.32 4.45
CA SER A 348 15.65 16.77 4.61
C SER A 348 15.93 17.47 3.28
N ALA A 349 16.81 16.90 2.44
CA ALA A 349 17.09 17.43 1.11
C ALA A 349 15.84 17.44 0.20
N ASN A 350 15.06 16.35 0.20
CA ASN A 350 13.82 16.25 -0.58
C ASN A 350 12.74 17.22 -0.07
N LEU A 351 12.58 17.38 1.25
CA LEU A 351 11.68 18.39 1.83
C LEU A 351 12.10 19.81 1.45
N GLY A 352 13.40 20.07 1.42
CA GLY A 352 13.96 21.32 0.92
C GLY A 352 13.61 21.58 -0.54
N GLU A 353 13.76 20.58 -1.41
CA GLU A 353 13.37 20.68 -2.82
C GLU A 353 11.87 20.97 -2.99
N MET A 354 11.01 20.31 -2.20
CA MET A 354 9.57 20.55 -2.23
C MET A 354 9.21 21.99 -1.81
N LEU A 355 9.85 22.50 -0.75
CA LEU A 355 9.67 23.90 -0.30
C LEU A 355 10.09 24.90 -1.39
N ASN A 356 11.18 24.61 -2.11
CA ASN A 356 11.67 25.47 -3.17
C ASN A 356 10.82 25.39 -4.44
N SER A 357 10.21 24.23 -4.71
CA SER A 357 9.36 23.99 -5.88
C SER A 357 7.96 24.62 -5.77
N ARG A 358 7.54 25.07 -4.58
CA ARG A 358 6.25 25.75 -4.31
C ARG A 358 5.04 25.04 -4.95
N LEU A 359 4.96 23.72 -4.79
CA LEU A 359 3.90 22.90 -5.37
C LEU A 359 2.51 23.37 -4.90
N THR A 360 1.64 23.70 -5.87
CA THR A 360 0.28 24.17 -5.59
C THR A 360 -0.51 23.14 -4.80
N GLY A 361 -1.08 23.54 -3.66
CA GLY A 361 -1.88 22.67 -2.79
C GLY A 361 -1.08 21.84 -1.77
N VAL A 362 0.25 21.93 -1.77
CA VAL A 362 1.11 21.26 -0.79
C VAL A 362 1.74 22.29 0.15
N ILE A 363 1.51 22.14 1.45
CA ILE A 363 2.12 23.00 2.49
C ILE A 363 3.17 22.18 3.23
N VAL A 364 4.44 22.43 2.93
CA VAL A 364 5.56 21.85 3.69
C VAL A 364 5.87 22.77 4.88
N PRO A 365 5.88 22.27 6.13
CA PRO A 365 6.33 23.05 7.29
C PRO A 365 7.78 23.49 7.15
N ASP A 366 8.12 24.65 7.71
CA ASP A 366 9.53 25.06 7.85
C ASP A 366 10.24 24.16 8.88
N GLY A 367 11.57 24.17 8.91
CA GLY A 367 12.36 23.28 9.77
C GLY A 367 13.85 23.48 9.58
N PHE A 368 14.67 22.78 10.36
CA PHE A 368 16.12 22.75 10.16
C PHE A 368 16.73 21.39 10.47
N THR A 369 17.92 21.12 9.93
CA THR A 369 18.63 19.84 10.11
C THR A 369 20.02 20.06 10.70
N VAL A 370 20.43 19.14 11.56
CA VAL A 370 21.79 19.02 12.11
C VAL A 370 22.62 18.12 11.16
N PRO A 371 23.82 18.53 10.68
CA PRO A 371 24.62 17.75 9.72
C PRO A 371 25.39 16.56 10.34
N PHE A 372 25.98 15.68 9.50
CA PHE A 372 26.53 14.37 9.91
C PHE A 372 27.72 14.54 10.83
N TYR A 373 28.48 15.61 10.61
CA TYR A 373 29.60 16.02 11.45
C TYR A 373 29.29 15.91 12.94
N TRP A 374 28.12 16.37 13.38
CA TRP A 374 27.80 16.42 14.81
C TRP A 374 27.48 15.06 15.42
N TYR A 375 26.89 14.14 14.63
CA TYR A 375 26.71 12.76 15.08
C TYR A 375 28.07 12.06 15.19
N ASP A 376 28.90 12.15 14.16
CA ASP A 376 30.25 11.57 14.14
C ASP A 376 31.10 12.09 15.31
N LYS A 377 31.10 13.41 15.53
CA LYS A 377 31.78 14.04 16.67
C LYS A 377 31.22 13.54 17.99
N PHE A 378 29.89 13.46 18.14
CA PHE A 378 29.25 12.99 19.37
C PHE A 378 29.66 11.55 19.72
N ILE A 379 29.71 10.66 18.73
CA ILE A 379 30.14 9.27 18.93
C ILE A 379 31.61 9.22 19.38
N LYS A 380 32.51 9.93 18.69
CA LYS A 380 33.95 9.98 19.00
C LYS A 380 34.29 10.62 20.34
N ASP A 381 33.69 11.78 20.64
CA ASP A 381 33.94 12.49 21.90
C ASP A 381 33.56 11.67 23.14
N ASN A 382 32.65 10.70 22.96
CA ASN A 382 32.16 9.83 24.04
C ASN A 382 32.78 8.43 23.99
N GLY A 383 33.74 8.15 23.10
CA GLY A 383 34.37 6.82 22.94
C GLY A 383 33.41 5.71 22.52
N ILE A 384 32.28 6.07 21.91
CA ILE A 384 31.23 5.12 21.51
C ILE A 384 31.64 4.40 20.22
N ASP A 385 32.49 5.01 19.41
CA ASP A 385 33.11 4.38 18.23
C ASP A 385 33.88 3.11 18.60
N GLU A 386 34.70 3.16 19.65
CA GLU A 386 35.43 1.99 20.16
C GLU A 386 34.45 0.89 20.60
N THR A 387 33.39 1.26 21.34
CA THR A 387 32.34 0.31 21.75
C THR A 387 31.65 -0.32 20.54
N ILE A 388 31.40 0.46 19.48
CA ILE A 388 30.79 -0.05 18.24
C ILE A 388 31.75 -1.03 17.54
N GLU A 389 33.03 -0.71 17.44
CA GLU A 389 34.04 -1.59 16.83
C GLU A 389 34.13 -2.93 17.57
N GLU A 390 34.20 -2.91 18.91
CA GLU A 390 34.20 -4.13 19.73
C GLU A 390 32.94 -4.98 19.54
N LEU A 391 31.78 -4.34 19.39
CA LEU A 391 30.52 -5.03 19.14
C LEU A 391 30.52 -5.74 17.78
N LEU A 392 31.05 -5.09 16.75
CA LEU A 392 31.07 -5.64 15.39
C LEU A 392 32.09 -6.77 15.23
N ASP A 393 33.15 -6.79 16.03
CA ASP A 393 34.16 -7.84 16.07
C ASP A 393 33.74 -9.05 16.94
N ASP A 394 32.67 -8.93 17.73
CA ASP A 394 32.16 -10.03 18.55
C ASP A 394 31.35 -11.05 17.74
N ASN A 395 31.86 -12.29 17.69
CA ASN A 395 31.23 -13.42 17.02
C ASN A 395 29.78 -13.67 17.50
N ASP A 396 29.52 -13.61 18.81
CA ASP A 396 28.17 -13.82 19.34
C ASP A 396 27.23 -12.70 18.90
N PHE A 397 27.71 -11.46 18.83
CA PHE A 397 26.91 -10.35 18.31
C PHE A 397 26.58 -10.54 16.82
N VAL A 398 27.57 -10.95 16.02
CA VAL A 398 27.41 -11.16 14.58
C VAL A 398 26.47 -12.32 14.28
N HIS A 399 26.52 -13.41 15.05
CA HIS A 399 25.80 -14.64 14.71
C HIS A 399 24.58 -14.94 15.57
N ASN A 400 24.40 -14.32 16.74
CA ASN A 400 23.27 -14.60 17.63
C ASN A 400 22.32 -13.39 17.76
N PRO A 401 21.12 -13.41 17.14
CA PRO A 401 20.17 -12.30 17.18
C PRO A 401 19.72 -11.91 18.59
N ARG A 402 19.67 -12.85 19.53
CA ARG A 402 19.27 -12.59 20.91
C ARG A 402 20.32 -11.76 21.65
N VAL A 403 21.59 -12.15 21.53
CA VAL A 403 22.74 -11.40 22.07
C VAL A 403 22.81 -10.03 21.39
N ARG A 404 22.67 -9.99 20.08
CA ARG A 404 22.64 -8.75 19.28
C ARG A 404 21.57 -7.77 19.76
N ARG A 405 20.33 -8.23 19.97
CA ARG A 405 19.23 -7.40 20.48
C ARG A 405 19.56 -6.78 21.84
N GLN A 406 20.15 -7.57 22.75
CA GLN A 406 20.56 -7.09 24.07
C GLN A 406 21.67 -6.04 23.99
N LYS A 407 22.74 -6.33 23.23
CA LYS A 407 23.89 -5.44 23.05
C LYS A 407 23.52 -4.13 22.34
N LEU A 408 22.66 -4.19 21.33
CA LEU A 408 22.12 -3.01 20.66
C LEU A 408 21.29 -2.13 21.61
N GLU A 409 20.49 -2.71 22.50
CA GLU A 409 19.74 -1.94 23.51
C GLU A 409 20.68 -1.27 24.54
N GLN A 410 21.77 -1.96 24.93
CA GLN A 410 22.81 -1.39 25.77
C GLN A 410 23.49 -0.20 25.08
N LEU A 411 23.94 -0.37 23.83
CA LEU A 411 24.55 0.70 23.03
C LEU A 411 23.62 1.92 22.90
N ARG A 412 22.33 1.70 22.68
CA ARG A 412 21.32 2.76 22.64
C ARG A 412 21.17 3.50 23.96
N THR A 413 21.29 2.79 25.08
CA THR A 413 21.26 3.39 26.42
C THR A 413 22.51 4.25 26.63
N THR A 414 23.68 3.76 26.23
CA THR A 414 24.94 4.52 26.25
C THR A 414 24.84 5.82 25.45
N ILE A 415 24.36 5.76 24.20
CA ILE A 415 24.16 6.94 23.34
C ILE A 415 23.20 7.96 23.98
N GLN A 416 22.12 7.52 24.62
CA GLN A 416 21.16 8.42 25.25
C GLN A 416 21.73 9.11 26.50
N ASN A 417 22.59 8.42 27.25
CA ASN A 417 23.22 8.94 28.47
C ASN A 417 24.52 9.72 28.23
N ALA A 418 25.10 9.59 27.04
CA ALA A 418 26.34 10.27 26.66
C ALA A 418 26.25 11.81 26.72
N LYS A 419 27.43 12.42 26.92
CA LYS A 419 27.60 13.86 27.07
C LYS A 419 27.35 14.54 25.72
N PHE A 420 26.49 15.55 25.74
CA PHE A 420 26.18 16.35 24.56
C PHE A 420 27.06 17.60 24.51
N ASP A 421 27.45 18.02 23.32
CA ASP A 421 28.27 19.22 23.13
C ASP A 421 27.47 20.49 23.45
N ASP A 422 27.98 21.30 24.39
CA ASP A 422 27.29 22.50 24.88
C ASP A 422 27.15 23.58 23.80
N SER A 423 28.10 23.67 22.86
CA SER A 423 28.05 24.63 21.75
C SER A 423 26.97 24.25 20.75
N LEU A 424 26.87 22.96 20.41
CA LEU A 424 25.81 22.44 19.56
C LEU A 424 24.44 22.59 20.23
N ARG A 425 24.33 22.31 21.54
CA ARG A 425 23.10 22.53 22.31
C ARG A 425 22.62 23.98 22.17
N ALA A 426 23.52 24.94 22.38
CA ALA A 426 23.19 26.35 22.25
C ALA A 426 22.73 26.70 20.82
N GLU A 427 23.41 26.20 19.79
CA GLU A 427 23.06 26.44 18.38
C GLU A 427 21.68 25.86 18.02
N ILE A 428 21.40 24.61 18.40
CA ILE A 428 20.10 23.95 18.16
C ILE A 428 18.97 24.74 18.83
N VAL A 429 19.11 25.06 20.12
CA VAL A 429 18.09 25.79 20.90
C VAL A 429 17.87 27.18 20.32
N GLN A 430 18.95 27.90 19.98
CA GLN A 430 18.84 29.21 19.37
C GLN A 430 18.11 29.14 18.03
N LYS A 431 18.47 28.20 17.16
CA LYS A 431 17.83 28.05 15.84
C LYS A 431 16.35 27.67 15.98
N TRP A 432 16.00 26.79 16.91
CA TRP A 432 14.61 26.46 17.23
C TRP A 432 13.82 27.69 17.72
N LYS A 433 14.36 28.47 18.66
CA LYS A 433 13.69 29.68 19.19
C LYS A 433 13.53 30.77 18.14
N ILE A 434 14.55 31.01 17.31
CA ILE A 434 14.54 32.09 16.32
C ILE A 434 13.77 31.70 15.05
N GLN A 435 14.09 30.55 14.43
CA GLN A 435 13.51 30.15 13.15
C GLN A 435 12.09 29.61 13.31
N LEU A 436 11.84 28.80 14.35
CA LEU A 436 10.56 28.13 14.55
C LEU A 436 9.71 28.78 15.66
N GLY A 437 10.20 29.87 16.26
CA GLY A 437 9.48 30.65 17.27
C GLY A 437 9.30 29.93 18.61
N GLY A 438 10.14 28.92 18.91
CA GLY A 438 10.04 28.13 20.15
C GLY A 438 8.75 27.30 20.25
N LYS A 439 8.04 27.10 19.14
CA LYS A 439 6.81 26.30 19.09
C LYS A 439 7.13 24.81 19.27
N PRO A 440 6.15 23.97 19.67
CA PRO A 440 6.35 22.53 19.72
C PRO A 440 6.88 21.97 18.40
N VAL A 441 7.84 21.04 18.47
CA VAL A 441 8.50 20.45 17.29
C VAL A 441 8.48 18.92 17.31
N PHE A 442 8.45 18.33 16.12
CA PHE A 442 8.89 16.98 15.83
C PHE A 442 10.39 16.94 15.63
N VAL A 443 11.02 15.91 16.17
CA VAL A 443 12.43 15.60 16.03
C VAL A 443 12.53 14.25 15.32
N ARG A 444 13.04 14.22 14.10
CA ARG A 444 12.91 13.09 13.16
C ARG A 444 14.24 12.67 12.59
N SER A 445 14.37 11.40 12.26
CA SER A 445 15.53 10.93 11.50
C SER A 445 15.49 11.37 10.03
N SER A 446 16.64 11.78 9.52
CA SER A 446 16.96 11.76 8.09
C SER A 446 18.18 10.82 7.95
N SER A 447 18.31 10.08 6.86
CA SER A 447 19.50 9.26 6.56
C SER A 447 19.86 9.40 5.09
N ASN A 448 21.13 9.19 4.73
CA ASN A 448 21.57 9.09 3.33
C ASN A 448 21.38 7.68 2.75
N SER A 449 21.05 6.69 3.59
CA SER A 449 20.76 5.32 3.15
C SER A 449 19.38 5.20 2.49
N GLU A 450 18.45 6.11 2.79
CA GLU A 450 17.06 6.05 2.30
C GLU A 450 16.90 6.31 0.80
N ASP A 451 17.90 6.88 0.14
CA ASP A 451 17.92 7.01 -1.33
C ASP A 451 18.65 5.83 -2.02
N LEU A 452 19.17 4.86 -1.26
CA LEU A 452 19.84 3.72 -1.87
C LEU A 452 18.84 2.88 -2.67
N PRO A 453 19.20 2.45 -3.89
CA PRO A 453 18.37 1.54 -4.67
C PRO A 453 18.02 0.29 -3.85
N ASN A 454 16.73 -0.05 -3.79
CA ASN A 454 16.20 -1.21 -3.07
C ASN A 454 16.35 -1.15 -1.52
N PHE A 455 16.51 0.04 -0.93
CA PHE A 455 16.43 0.23 0.53
C PHE A 455 15.32 1.22 0.88
N SER A 456 14.47 0.86 1.85
CA SER A 456 13.52 1.79 2.46
C SER A 456 13.71 1.84 3.97
N GLY A 457 13.97 3.03 4.49
CA GLY A 457 14.07 3.29 5.93
C GLY A 457 12.72 3.50 6.63
N ALA A 458 11.60 3.23 5.96
CA ALA A 458 10.26 3.44 6.51
C ALA A 458 10.07 2.62 7.80
N GLY A 459 9.68 3.29 8.89
CA GLY A 459 9.44 2.64 10.19
C GLY A 459 10.68 2.23 10.98
N LEU A 460 11.89 2.26 10.41
CA LEU A 460 13.11 1.81 11.10
C LEU A 460 13.53 2.75 12.24
N TYR A 461 13.55 4.05 11.97
CA TYR A 461 14.10 5.04 12.90
C TYR A 461 13.03 5.68 13.79
N SER A 462 13.46 6.31 14.89
CA SER A 462 12.54 6.97 15.81
C SER A 462 12.18 8.38 15.33
N SER A 463 10.96 8.81 15.65
CA SER A 463 10.53 10.20 15.60
C SER A 463 9.95 10.58 16.95
N VAL A 464 10.34 11.73 17.49
CA VAL A 464 9.88 12.24 18.79
C VAL A 464 8.93 13.43 18.53
N PRO A 465 7.62 13.28 18.75
CA PRO A 465 6.65 14.35 18.57
C PRO A 465 6.63 15.32 19.76
N ASN A 466 6.02 16.49 19.57
CA ASN A 466 5.60 17.42 20.61
C ASN A 466 6.69 17.81 21.62
N VAL A 467 7.91 18.05 21.16
CA VAL A 467 9.01 18.53 22.01
C VAL A 467 8.83 20.04 22.25
N ARG A 468 8.86 20.45 23.53
CA ARG A 468 8.50 21.82 23.95
C ARG A 468 9.53 22.52 24.85
N GLU A 469 10.57 21.81 25.27
CA GLU A 469 11.54 22.28 26.26
C GLU A 469 12.97 22.10 25.72
N ASP A 470 13.88 22.98 26.12
CA ASP A 470 15.27 23.01 25.65
C ASP A 470 15.98 21.68 25.95
N GLU A 471 15.84 21.16 27.17
CA GLU A 471 16.43 19.88 27.61
C GLU A 471 15.84 18.71 26.82
N LYS A 472 14.50 18.73 26.63
CA LYS A 472 13.80 17.68 25.88
C LYS A 472 14.15 17.67 24.40
N LEU A 473 14.57 18.80 23.83
CA LEU A 473 15.07 18.87 22.46
C LEU A 473 16.39 18.12 22.29
N VAL A 474 17.31 18.29 23.24
CA VAL A 474 18.59 17.55 23.24
C VAL A 474 18.38 16.07 23.50
N GLU A 475 17.52 15.71 24.46
CA GLU A 475 17.14 14.31 24.70
C GLU A 475 16.53 13.67 23.44
N ALA A 476 15.65 14.39 22.75
CA ALA A 476 15.03 13.92 21.52
C ALA A 476 16.06 13.71 20.40
N VAL A 477 17.05 14.62 20.26
CA VAL A 477 18.15 14.47 19.30
C VAL A 477 18.92 13.18 19.58
N LYS A 478 19.35 12.97 20.83
CA LYS A 478 20.06 11.75 21.24
C LYS A 478 19.23 10.49 21.04
N LYS A 479 17.92 10.54 21.30
CA LYS A 479 17.00 9.42 21.07
C LYS A 479 16.85 9.07 19.59
N VAL A 480 16.83 10.07 18.71
CA VAL A 480 16.83 9.85 17.26
C VAL A 480 18.17 9.26 16.82
N TRP A 481 19.31 9.79 17.26
CA TRP A 481 20.62 9.20 16.97
C TRP A 481 20.76 7.75 17.44
N ALA A 482 20.33 7.45 18.67
CA ALA A 482 20.29 6.09 19.18
C ALA A 482 19.39 5.17 18.35
N SER A 483 18.36 5.70 17.68
CA SER A 483 17.45 4.88 16.87
C SER A 483 18.11 4.23 15.66
N LEU A 484 19.29 4.71 15.27
CA LEU A 484 20.13 4.06 14.26
C LEU A 484 20.47 2.62 14.66
N TRP A 485 20.65 2.39 15.97
CA TRP A 485 21.08 1.13 16.56
C TRP A 485 19.92 0.33 17.13
N LYS A 486 18.67 0.57 16.70
CA LYS A 486 17.59 -0.39 16.98
C LYS A 486 17.90 -1.71 16.30
N PHE A 487 17.40 -2.81 16.85
CA PHE A 487 17.54 -4.13 16.25
C PHE A 487 17.11 -4.13 14.77
N ASP A 488 15.86 -3.79 14.46
CA ASP A 488 15.37 -3.80 13.07
C ASP A 488 16.13 -2.82 12.15
N ALA A 489 16.59 -1.69 12.70
CA ALA A 489 17.38 -0.71 11.95
C ALA A 489 18.80 -1.21 11.67
N TYR A 490 19.40 -1.97 12.58
CA TYR A 490 20.69 -2.64 12.38
C TYR A 490 20.56 -3.80 11.39
N GLU A 491 19.56 -4.67 11.56
CA GLU A 491 19.28 -5.80 10.66
C GLU A 491 19.01 -5.34 9.24
N ALA A 492 18.45 -4.14 9.08
CA ALA A 492 18.22 -3.59 7.76
C ALA A 492 19.50 -3.10 7.05
N ARG A 493 20.58 -2.89 7.79
CA ARG A 493 21.79 -2.23 7.28
C ARG A 493 23.11 -2.81 7.83
N PRO A 494 23.27 -4.14 8.06
CA PRO A 494 24.43 -4.67 8.78
C PRO A 494 25.76 -4.26 8.13
N GLN A 495 25.79 -4.15 6.80
CA GLN A 495 26.96 -3.74 6.02
C GLN A 495 27.26 -2.21 6.06
N LEU A 496 26.29 -1.39 6.48
CA LEU A 496 26.40 0.07 6.65
C LEU A 496 26.71 0.47 8.10
N CYS A 497 26.78 -0.49 9.02
CA CYS A 497 27.01 -0.29 10.44
C CYS A 497 28.48 -0.03 10.79
N LYS A 498 29.20 0.81 10.04
CA LYS A 498 30.53 1.29 10.46
C LYS A 498 30.39 2.46 11.47
N PRO A 499 31.41 2.80 12.26
CA PRO A 499 31.36 3.91 13.24
C PRO A 499 30.89 5.25 12.63
N ASN A 500 31.18 5.45 11.34
CA ASN A 500 30.77 6.63 10.56
C ASN A 500 29.34 6.51 9.97
N GLY A 501 28.54 5.56 10.44
CA GLY A 501 27.20 5.24 9.96
C GLY A 501 26.16 6.34 10.24
N CYS A 502 25.29 6.57 9.26
CA CYS A 502 24.69 7.86 8.96
C CYS A 502 23.23 8.03 9.43
N LEU A 503 23.02 8.74 10.56
CA LEU A 503 21.69 9.18 10.99
C LEU A 503 21.67 10.60 11.53
N TYR A 504 20.66 11.36 11.12
CA TYR A 504 20.48 12.77 11.47
C TYR A 504 19.25 13.03 12.32
N VAL A 505 19.10 14.31 12.66
CA VAL A 505 17.91 14.86 13.27
C VAL A 505 17.40 16.07 12.47
N SER A 506 16.22 15.94 11.87
CA SER A 506 15.40 17.04 11.35
C SER A 506 14.45 17.51 12.43
N ILE A 507 14.36 18.83 12.64
CA ILE A 507 13.47 19.44 13.63
C ILE A 507 12.46 20.32 12.91
N ASP A 508 11.18 19.92 12.96
CA ASP A 508 10.08 20.57 12.25
C ASP A 508 8.90 20.87 13.21
N PRO A 509 8.09 21.92 13.03
CA PRO A 509 6.94 22.22 13.90
C PRO A 509 5.92 21.08 14.01
N ASP A 510 5.42 20.86 15.22
CA ASP A 510 4.31 19.95 15.50
C ASP A 510 2.95 20.63 15.21
N ARG A 511 2.18 20.03 14.31
CA ARG A 511 0.84 20.51 13.91
C ARG A 511 -0.30 19.57 14.34
N GLY A 512 -0.11 18.70 15.32
CA GLY A 512 -1.16 17.80 15.83
C GLY A 512 -1.49 16.63 14.89
N ARG A 513 -2.73 16.10 14.94
CA ARG A 513 -3.18 14.81 14.32
C ARG A 513 -2.87 14.60 12.83
N TYR A 514 -2.40 15.62 12.12
CA TYR A 514 -1.95 15.51 10.73
C TYR A 514 -0.48 15.12 10.58
N GLY A 515 0.35 15.20 11.64
CA GLY A 515 1.80 14.97 11.58
C GLY A 515 2.24 13.51 11.39
N GLN A 516 1.38 12.53 11.71
CA GLN A 516 1.66 11.09 11.48
C GLN A 516 1.51 10.68 10.01
N ARG A 517 0.75 11.41 9.19
CA ARG A 517 0.40 11.00 7.83
C ARG A 517 1.44 11.35 6.75
N TRP A 518 2.48 12.10 7.11
CA TRP A 518 3.42 12.65 6.11
C TRP A 518 4.52 11.68 5.68
N SER A 519 4.83 10.62 6.46
CA SER A 519 5.86 9.64 6.08
C SER A 519 5.36 8.59 5.08
N ASP A 520 4.08 8.25 5.13
CA ASP A 520 3.55 7.08 4.39
C ASP A 520 3.08 7.45 2.97
N ASP A 521 2.76 8.73 2.73
CA ASP A 521 2.13 9.20 1.48
C ASP A 521 3.10 9.87 0.48
N LEU A 522 4.40 10.05 0.79
CA LEU A 522 5.33 10.84 -0.03
C LEU A 522 6.41 10.06 -0.81
N GLN A 523 6.37 8.73 -0.84
CA GLN A 523 7.27 7.90 -1.66
C GLN A 523 6.61 7.46 -2.99
N GLY A 524 6.10 8.42 -3.76
CA GLY A 524 5.82 8.19 -5.18
C GLY A 524 7.08 8.45 -6.02
N PRO A 525 7.33 7.68 -7.09
CA PRO A 525 8.41 8.02 -8.02
C PRO A 525 8.05 9.34 -8.72
N VAL A 526 9.04 10.24 -8.84
CA VAL A 526 9.02 11.29 -9.88
C VAL A 526 9.51 10.67 -11.18
#